data_AF-A0A2A2SG40-F1
#
_entry.id   AF-A0A2A2SG40-F1
#
_cell.length_a   1.000
_cell.length_b   1.000
_cell.length_c   1.000
_cell.angle_alpha   90.00
_cell.angle_beta   90.00
_cell.angle_gamma   90.00
#
_symmetry.space_group_name_H-M   'P 1'
#
loop_
_entity.id
_entity.type
_entity.pdbx_description
1 polymer ?
#
loop_
_entity_poly.entity_id
_entity_poly.type
_entity_poly.pdbx_seq_one_letter_code
_entity_poly.pdbx_strand_id
1 'polypeptide(L)'
;MAASAALAGSAPAIAPAQGASPALIWRDIARLNILCLAQSSAGVDQAVQARLCERARGLAAQGAPVPVRAVALGDPAVLAPDAVTILIHASVEPGARLLALSVRPFRNSAEQTATLFAAAPRAVDLRGGDAATDRALAAALTETLPWRARPAGARPIR
;
A
#
# COMPACT_ATOMS: atom_id res chain seq x y z
N MET A 1 -43.97 -34.49 -21.63
CA MET A 1 -43.62 -33.20 -22.29
C MET A 1 -43.53 -32.16 -21.18
N ALA A 2 -42.43 -31.44 -20.92
CA ALA A 2 -41.17 -31.24 -21.61
C ALA A 2 -40.05 -31.07 -20.56
N ALA A 3 -38.83 -31.49 -20.89
CA ALA A 3 -37.63 -31.33 -20.07
C ALA A 3 -36.96 -29.99 -20.38
N SER A 4 -36.68 -29.18 -19.35
CA SER A 4 -35.85 -27.98 -19.47
C SER A 4 -34.41 -28.33 -19.09
N ALA A 5 -33.54 -28.40 -20.10
CA ALA A 5 -32.10 -28.52 -19.91
C ALA A 5 -31.51 -27.12 -19.67
N ALA A 6 -30.92 -26.89 -18.51
CA ALA A 6 -30.15 -25.68 -18.23
C ALA A 6 -28.72 -25.85 -18.76
N LEU A 7 -28.31 -25.00 -19.71
CA LEU A 7 -26.94 -24.90 -20.20
C LEU A 7 -26.04 -24.31 -19.11
N ALA A 8 -25.18 -25.14 -18.51
CA ALA A 8 -24.09 -24.67 -17.67
C ALA A 8 -22.99 -24.07 -18.57
N GLY A 9 -22.98 -22.75 -18.70
CA GLY A 9 -21.88 -22.02 -19.31
C GLY A 9 -20.65 -22.06 -18.42
N SER A 10 -19.63 -22.81 -18.81
CA SER A 10 -18.32 -22.80 -18.18
C SER A 10 -17.62 -21.47 -18.47
N ALA A 11 -17.52 -20.60 -17.46
CA ALA A 11 -16.68 -19.41 -17.54
C ALA A 11 -15.21 -19.84 -17.71
N PRO A 12 -14.45 -19.24 -18.64
CA PRO A 12 -13.02 -19.55 -18.77
C PRO A 12 -12.30 -19.13 -17.50
N ALA A 13 -11.56 -20.08 -16.91
CA ALA A 13 -10.65 -19.80 -15.82
C ALA A 13 -9.51 -18.91 -16.36
N ILE A 14 -9.46 -17.67 -15.90
CA ILE A 14 -8.34 -16.77 -16.18
C ILE A 14 -7.12 -17.37 -15.47
N ALA A 15 -6.18 -17.92 -16.23
CA ALA A 15 -4.92 -18.38 -15.70
C ALA A 15 -4.19 -17.20 -15.03
N PRO A 16 -3.65 -17.36 -13.80
CA PRO A 16 -2.86 -16.31 -13.19
C PRO A 16 -1.63 -16.05 -14.06
N ALA A 17 -1.41 -14.79 -14.42
CA ALA A 17 -0.26 -14.36 -15.19
C ALA A 17 1.03 -14.85 -14.52
N GLN A 18 1.69 -15.83 -15.14
CA GLN A 18 2.98 -16.34 -14.70
C GLN A 18 4.06 -15.34 -15.10
N GLY A 19 4.77 -14.83 -14.09
CA GLY A 19 5.97 -14.01 -14.29
C GLY A 19 5.72 -12.52 -14.43
N ALA A 20 5.17 -11.87 -13.40
CA ALA A 20 5.33 -10.42 -13.27
C ALA A 20 6.82 -10.14 -12.97
N SER A 21 7.54 -9.60 -13.96
CA SER A 21 8.88 -9.04 -13.73
C SER A 21 8.83 -8.12 -12.51
N PRO A 22 9.75 -8.22 -11.54
CA PRO A 22 9.73 -7.38 -10.35
C PRO A 22 9.69 -5.91 -10.77
N ALA A 23 8.75 -5.14 -10.21
CA ALA A 23 8.61 -3.74 -10.58
C ALA A 23 9.95 -3.01 -10.37
N LEU A 24 10.41 -2.32 -11.42
CA LEU A 24 11.75 -1.71 -11.48
C LEU A 24 12.02 -0.73 -10.34
N ILE A 25 10.97 -0.14 -9.78
CA ILE A 25 11.04 0.74 -8.61
C ILE A 25 11.78 0.10 -7.41
N TRP A 26 11.68 -1.23 -7.23
CA TRP A 26 12.27 -1.96 -6.10
C TRP A 26 13.70 -2.44 -6.31
N ARG A 27 14.25 -2.27 -7.51
CA ARG A 27 15.60 -2.77 -7.85
C ARG A 27 16.66 -1.92 -7.16
N ASP A 28 17.66 -2.56 -6.53
CA ASP A 28 18.83 -1.91 -5.94
C ASP A 28 18.49 -0.77 -4.96
N ILE A 29 17.38 -0.90 -4.23
CA ILE A 29 17.04 0.05 -3.18
C ILE A 29 17.93 -0.23 -1.97
N ALA A 30 18.44 0.83 -1.34
CA ALA A 30 19.21 0.73 -0.10
C ALA A 30 18.40 1.13 1.13
N ARG A 31 17.25 1.81 0.92
CA ARG A 31 16.38 2.29 2.00
C ARG A 31 14.94 2.47 1.54
N LEU A 32 14.02 2.42 2.50
CA LEU A 32 12.61 2.76 2.32
C LEU A 32 12.24 3.95 3.20
N ASN A 33 11.63 4.96 2.60
CA ASN A 33 11.05 6.08 3.33
C ASN A 33 9.54 5.93 3.41
N ILE A 34 8.94 6.31 4.53
CA ILE A 34 7.50 6.48 4.71
C ILE A 34 7.22 7.96 4.85
N LEU A 35 6.40 8.51 3.96
CA LEU A 35 5.95 9.89 3.98
C LEU A 35 4.44 9.91 4.11
N CYS A 36 3.91 10.64 5.08
CA CYS A 36 2.47 10.73 5.30
C CYS A 36 2.00 12.16 5.16
N LEU A 37 0.84 12.32 4.55
CA LEU A 37 0.10 13.57 4.44
C LEU A 37 -1.32 13.30 4.91
N ALA A 38 -1.70 13.87 6.06
CA ALA A 38 -3.06 13.74 6.59
C ALA A 38 -3.74 15.11 6.59
N GLN A 39 -4.88 15.21 5.91
CA GLN A 39 -5.64 16.45 5.76
C GLN A 39 -7.09 16.25 6.18
N SER A 40 -7.71 17.32 6.66
CA SER A 40 -9.13 17.44 6.95
C SER A 40 -9.66 18.73 6.32
N SER A 41 -10.95 19.01 6.47
CA SER A 41 -11.53 20.31 6.09
C SER A 41 -10.88 21.51 6.80
N ALA A 42 -10.23 21.30 7.95
CA ALA A 42 -9.51 22.33 8.70
C ALA A 42 -8.04 22.48 8.28
N GLY A 43 -7.57 21.72 7.28
CA GLY A 43 -6.18 21.69 6.84
C GLY A 43 -5.43 20.45 7.35
N VAL A 44 -4.11 20.55 7.46
CA VAL A 44 -3.23 19.44 7.83
C VAL A 44 -3.45 19.02 9.28
N ASP A 45 -3.71 17.73 9.51
CA ASP A 45 -3.83 17.15 10.84
C ASP A 45 -2.50 16.47 11.23
N GLN A 46 -1.64 17.22 11.93
CA GLN A 46 -0.31 16.74 12.32
C GLN A 46 -0.35 15.54 13.27
N ALA A 47 -1.37 15.45 14.13
CA ALA A 47 -1.49 14.37 15.09
C ALA A 47 -1.87 13.05 14.41
N VAL A 48 -2.81 13.09 13.47
CA VAL A 48 -3.14 11.95 12.61
C VAL A 48 -1.95 11.58 11.73
N GLN A 49 -1.27 12.56 11.13
CA GLN A 49 -0.11 12.33 10.27
C GLN A 49 1.01 11.60 11.00
N ALA A 50 1.44 12.08 12.17
CA ALA A 50 2.52 11.46 12.95
C ALA A 50 2.16 10.02 13.36
N ARG A 51 0.93 9.80 13.84
CA ARG A 51 0.45 8.46 14.21
C ARG A 51 0.42 7.51 13.03
N LEU A 52 -0.05 7.98 11.86
CA LEU A 52 -0.12 7.19 10.64
C LEU A 52 1.28 6.79 10.17
N CYS A 53 2.23 7.72 10.23
CA CYS A 53 3.60 7.48 9.81
C CYS A 53 4.36 6.50 10.69
N GLU A 54 4.26 6.62 12.01
CA GLU A 54 4.91 5.65 12.89
C GLU A 54 4.37 4.24 12.71
N ARG A 55 3.05 4.11 12.54
CA ARG A 55 2.41 2.81 12.29
C ARG A 55 2.80 2.21 10.96
N ALA A 56 2.72 3.00 9.89
CA ALA A 56 3.11 2.55 8.58
C ALA A 56 4.59 2.16 8.53
N ARG A 57 5.47 2.93 9.18
CA ARG A 57 6.89 2.59 9.35
C ARG A 57 7.07 1.25 10.04
N GLY A 58 6.42 1.05 11.19
CA GLY A 58 6.48 -0.21 11.92
C GLY A 58 5.98 -1.40 11.11
N LEU A 59 4.87 -1.25 10.40
CA LEU A 59 4.29 -2.29 9.53
C LEU A 59 5.15 -2.57 8.29
N ALA A 60 5.74 -1.54 7.67
CA ALA A 60 6.57 -1.69 6.48
C ALA A 60 7.92 -2.33 6.80
N ALA A 61 8.48 -2.06 7.99
CA ALA A 61 9.73 -2.64 8.46
C ALA A 61 9.68 -4.16 8.68
N GLN A 62 8.49 -4.74 8.87
CA GLN A 62 8.33 -6.17 9.09
C GLN A 62 8.79 -6.98 7.86
N GLY A 63 9.90 -7.69 8.01
CA GLY A 63 10.50 -8.49 6.93
C GLY A 63 11.17 -7.65 5.83
N ALA A 64 11.40 -6.36 6.05
CA ALA A 64 12.03 -5.51 5.05
C ALA A 64 13.52 -5.88 4.87
N PRO A 65 14.02 -5.97 3.63
CA PRO A 65 15.43 -6.24 3.36
C PRO A 65 16.32 -4.99 3.53
N VAL A 66 15.71 -3.82 3.74
CA VAL A 66 16.38 -2.52 3.86
C VAL A 66 15.84 -1.74 5.05
N PRO A 67 16.60 -0.77 5.60
CA PRO A 67 16.13 0.11 6.65
C PRO A 67 14.88 0.90 6.23
N VAL A 68 13.91 1.00 7.13
CA VAL A 68 12.66 1.76 6.94
C VAL A 68 12.60 2.93 7.92
N ARG A 69 12.39 4.14 7.41
CA ARG A 69 12.28 5.37 8.21
C ARG A 69 11.07 6.20 7.83
N ALA A 70 10.49 6.93 8.78
CA ALA A 70 9.53 7.99 8.49
C ALA A 70 10.29 9.27 8.11
N VAL A 71 9.80 10.00 7.12
CA VAL A 71 10.37 11.27 6.67
C VAL A 71 9.27 12.33 6.56
N ALA A 72 9.66 13.60 6.68
CA ALA A 72 8.73 14.72 6.52
C ALA A 72 8.63 15.17 5.06
N LEU A 73 7.57 15.91 4.74
CA LEU A 73 7.47 16.60 3.45
C LEU A 73 8.63 17.60 3.33
N GLY A 74 9.33 17.58 2.20
CA GLY A 74 10.51 18.42 1.96
C GLY A 74 11.83 17.86 2.49
N ASP A 75 11.82 16.69 3.13
CA ASP A 75 13.05 16.03 3.57
C ASP A 75 13.90 15.61 2.34
N PRO A 76 15.18 16.03 2.25
CA PRO A 76 16.06 15.66 1.12
C PRO A 76 16.26 14.14 0.99
N ALA A 77 16.00 13.36 2.06
CA ALA A 77 15.95 11.91 2.03
C ALA A 77 15.05 11.32 0.94
N VAL A 78 14.01 12.05 0.54
CA VAL A 78 13.04 11.63 -0.49
C VAL A 78 13.64 11.69 -1.89
N LEU A 79 14.65 12.52 -2.09
CA LEU A 79 15.32 12.72 -3.38
C LEU A 79 16.46 11.74 -3.62
N ALA A 80 16.84 10.95 -2.62
CA ALA A 80 17.93 10.00 -2.70
C ALA A 80 17.65 8.92 -3.78
N PRO A 81 18.54 8.71 -4.75
CA PRO A 81 18.28 7.83 -5.90
C PRO A 81 18.21 6.35 -5.53
N ASP A 82 18.79 5.97 -4.39
CA ASP A 82 18.78 4.62 -3.81
C ASP A 82 17.59 4.39 -2.86
N ALA A 83 16.66 5.35 -2.77
CA ALA A 83 15.50 5.27 -1.89
C ALA A 83 14.19 5.13 -2.67
N VAL A 84 13.32 4.25 -2.19
CA VAL A 84 11.88 4.29 -2.52
C VAL A 84 11.15 4.97 -1.39
N THR A 85 10.23 5.85 -1.73
CA THR A 85 9.35 6.50 -0.76
C THR A 85 7.92 5.99 -0.93
N ILE A 86 7.29 5.57 0.16
CA ILE A 86 5.87 5.26 0.22
C ILE A 86 5.15 6.51 0.69
N LEU A 87 4.40 7.13 -0.23
CA LEU A 87 3.47 8.20 0.10
C LEU A 87 2.17 7.59 0.60
N ILE A 88 1.78 7.97 1.81
CA ILE A 88 0.50 7.65 2.41
C ILE A 88 -0.30 8.94 2.51
N HIS A 89 -1.30 9.05 1.66
CA HIS A 89 -2.23 10.17 1.67
C HIS A 89 -3.50 9.79 2.43
N ALA A 90 -3.89 10.63 3.37
CA ALA A 90 -5.03 10.44 4.25
C ALA A 90 -5.95 11.67 4.20
N SER A 91 -7.22 11.46 3.90
CA SER A 91 -8.27 12.47 4.08
C SER A 91 -9.17 12.05 5.23
N VAL A 92 -9.31 12.93 6.23
CA VAL A 92 -10.13 12.73 7.42
C VAL A 92 -11.43 13.52 7.27
N GLU A 93 -12.55 12.86 7.47
CA GLU A 93 -13.87 13.50 7.54
C GLU A 93 -14.43 13.37 8.97
N PRO A 94 -14.21 14.38 9.84
CA PRO A 94 -14.49 14.26 11.27
C PRO A 94 -15.96 13.97 11.59
N GLY A 95 -16.90 14.58 10.84
CA GLY A 95 -18.33 14.39 11.02
C GLY A 95 -18.80 12.97 10.69
N ALA A 96 -18.26 12.39 9.62
CA ALA A 96 -18.54 11.01 9.21
C ALA A 96 -17.69 9.98 9.97
N ARG A 97 -16.67 10.42 10.72
CA ARG A 97 -15.63 9.58 11.34
C ARG A 97 -14.99 8.64 10.32
N LEU A 98 -14.71 9.16 9.13
CA LEU A 98 -14.16 8.39 8.02
C LEU A 98 -12.72 8.81 7.75
N LEU A 99 -11.88 7.85 7.43
CA LEU A 99 -10.52 8.06 6.95
C LEU A 99 -10.37 7.39 5.58
N ALA A 100 -10.13 8.18 4.53
CA ALA A 100 -9.80 7.68 3.20
C ALA A 100 -8.28 7.65 3.04
N LEU A 101 -7.73 6.51 2.65
CA LEU A 101 -6.29 6.23 2.55
C LEU A 101 -5.90 5.87 1.11
N SER A 102 -4.79 6.41 0.64
CA SER A 102 -4.10 5.98 -0.58
C SER A 102 -2.62 5.75 -0.27
N VAL A 103 -2.07 4.64 -0.74
CA VAL A 103 -0.67 4.25 -0.55
C VAL A 103 -0.01 4.11 -1.91
N ARG A 104 1.06 4.88 -2.16
CA ARG A 104 1.73 4.93 -3.47
C ARG A 104 3.24 4.92 -3.31
N PRO A 105 3.96 3.98 -3.92
CA PRO A 105 5.40 4.04 -3.99
C PRO A 105 5.83 5.04 -5.08
N PHE A 106 6.90 5.78 -4.83
CA PHE A 106 7.59 6.57 -5.84
C PHE A 106 9.10 6.57 -5.60
N ARG A 107 9.86 6.82 -6.65
CA ARG A 107 11.32 6.88 -6.63
C ARG A 107 11.78 8.03 -7.50
N ASN A 108 12.77 8.76 -7.04
CA ASN A 108 13.41 9.82 -7.80
C ASN A 108 14.50 9.22 -8.71
N SER A 109 14.10 8.54 -9.80
CA SER A 109 15.03 7.98 -10.79
C SER A 109 14.70 8.48 -12.20
N ALA A 110 15.73 8.68 -13.03
CA ALA A 110 15.58 9.15 -14.41
C ALA A 110 14.87 8.12 -15.33
N GLU A 111 14.87 6.84 -14.95
CA GLU A 111 14.11 5.80 -15.65
C GLU A 111 12.64 5.83 -15.23
N GLN A 112 11.73 5.89 -16.21
CA GLN A 112 10.28 5.95 -16.01
C GLN A 112 9.77 4.70 -15.30
N THR A 113 9.75 4.74 -13.97
CA THR A 113 9.19 3.72 -13.08
C THR A 113 7.74 4.03 -12.71
N ALA A 114 6.98 4.58 -13.67
CA ALA A 114 5.59 4.98 -13.45
C ALA A 114 4.75 3.76 -13.05
N THR A 115 4.51 3.61 -11.75
CA THR A 115 3.59 2.61 -11.21
C THR A 115 2.18 3.11 -11.51
N LEU A 116 1.61 2.67 -12.62
CA LEU A 116 0.28 3.08 -13.08
C LEU A 116 -0.84 2.55 -12.16
N PHE A 117 -0.60 1.39 -11.56
CA PHE A 117 -1.52 0.73 -10.63
C PHE A 117 -0.83 0.50 -9.29
N ALA A 118 -1.29 1.22 -8.27
CA ALA A 118 -0.87 1.05 -6.88
C ALA A 118 -1.96 0.31 -6.08
N ALA A 119 -1.74 0.14 -4.77
CA ALA A 119 -2.76 -0.40 -3.88
C ALA A 119 -4.09 0.36 -4.00
N ALA A 120 -5.21 -0.37 -3.93
CA ALA A 120 -6.53 0.22 -4.04
C ALA A 120 -6.75 1.22 -2.87
N PRO A 121 -7.34 2.41 -3.11
CA PRO A 121 -7.72 3.30 -2.04
C PRO A 121 -8.67 2.61 -1.06
N ARG A 122 -8.55 2.94 0.23
CA ARG A 122 -9.33 2.31 1.31
C ARG A 122 -10.06 3.36 2.12
N ALA A 123 -11.31 3.07 2.46
CA ALA A 123 -12.07 3.85 3.43
C ALA A 123 -12.12 3.08 4.76
N VAL A 124 -11.87 3.79 5.86
CA VAL A 124 -11.80 3.22 7.22
C VAL A 124 -12.75 3.98 8.13
N ASP A 125 -13.65 3.25 8.77
CA ASP A 125 -14.46 3.79 9.86
C ASP A 125 -13.59 3.94 11.12
N LEU A 126 -13.39 5.19 11.54
CA LEU A 126 -12.59 5.54 12.72
C LEU A 126 -13.24 5.11 14.03
N ARG A 127 -14.53 4.72 14.04
CA ARG A 127 -15.17 4.09 15.22
C ARG A 127 -14.56 2.73 15.55
N GLY A 128 -14.01 2.04 14.54
CA GLY A 128 -13.22 0.83 14.74
C GLY A 128 -11.85 1.09 15.40
N GLY A 129 -11.54 2.36 15.67
CA GLY A 129 -10.33 2.80 16.32
C GLY A 129 -9.08 2.48 15.51
N ASP A 130 -7.98 2.38 16.24
CA ASP A 130 -6.66 2.20 15.69
C ASP A 130 -6.45 0.87 14.99
N ALA A 131 -7.08 -0.20 15.47
CA ALA A 131 -7.01 -1.51 14.86
C ALA A 131 -7.61 -1.55 13.44
N ALA A 132 -8.65 -0.75 13.16
CA ALA A 132 -9.22 -0.65 11.82
C ALA A 132 -8.25 0.04 10.85
N THR A 133 -7.60 1.12 11.30
CA THR A 133 -6.57 1.82 10.54
C THR A 133 -5.38 0.90 10.26
N ASP A 134 -4.91 0.15 11.26
CA ASP A 134 -3.76 -0.75 11.13
C ASP A 134 -4.02 -1.89 10.15
N ARG A 135 -5.23 -2.46 10.15
CA ARG A 135 -5.64 -3.47 9.16
C ARG A 135 -5.65 -2.90 7.75
N ALA A 136 -6.18 -1.70 7.56
CA ALA A 136 -6.22 -1.05 6.25
C ALA A 136 -4.81 -0.72 5.74
N LEU A 137 -3.94 -0.18 6.60
CA LEU A 137 -2.54 0.05 6.29
C LEU A 137 -1.81 -1.24 5.96
N ALA A 138 -1.97 -2.29 6.77
CA ALA A 138 -1.32 -3.57 6.54
C ALA A 138 -1.74 -4.18 5.21
N ALA A 139 -3.02 -4.11 4.85
CA ALA A 139 -3.52 -4.59 3.56
C ALA A 139 -2.93 -3.78 2.39
N ALA A 140 -2.97 -2.45 2.45
CA ALA A 140 -2.39 -1.60 1.41
C ALA A 140 -0.87 -1.79 1.24
N LEU A 141 -0.14 -1.94 2.36
CA LEU A 141 1.29 -2.21 2.36
C LEU A 141 1.62 -3.62 1.85
N THR A 142 0.75 -4.61 2.07
CA THR A 142 0.93 -5.97 1.52
C THR A 142 0.76 -5.99 0.00
N GLU A 143 -0.15 -5.18 -0.54
CA GLU A 143 -0.33 -5.00 -1.99
C GLU A 143 0.82 -4.21 -2.63
N THR A 144 1.52 -3.37 -1.86
CA THR A 144 2.57 -2.49 -2.36
C THR A 144 3.97 -3.08 -2.22
N LEU A 145 4.28 -3.72 -1.08
CA LEU A 145 5.65 -4.10 -0.70
C LEU A 145 5.96 -5.54 -1.13
N PRO A 146 7.03 -5.77 -1.91
CA PRO A 146 7.31 -7.08 -2.50
C PRO A 146 7.66 -8.15 -1.46
N TRP A 147 8.29 -7.80 -0.34
CA TRP A 147 8.61 -8.75 0.74
C TRP A 147 7.41 -9.12 1.62
N ARG A 148 6.30 -8.38 1.52
CA ARG A 148 5.07 -8.68 2.26
C ARG A 148 4.08 -9.49 1.44
N ALA A 149 4.18 -9.43 0.11
CA ALA A 149 3.40 -10.27 -0.77
C ALA A 149 3.79 -11.75 -0.57
N ARG A 150 2.82 -12.59 -0.22
CA ARG A 150 3.04 -14.04 -0.16
C ARG A 150 3.24 -14.55 -1.60
N PRO A 151 4.23 -15.41 -1.87
CA PRO A 151 4.39 -16.00 -3.20
C PRO A 151 3.09 -16.71 -3.60
N ALA A 152 2.56 -16.38 -4.79
CA ALA A 152 1.43 -17.09 -5.36
C ALA A 152 1.81 -18.58 -5.48
N GLY A 153 1.16 -19.45 -4.68
CA GLY A 153 1.44 -20.89 -4.66
C GLY A 153 2.22 -21.42 -3.46
N ALA A 154 2.54 -20.61 -2.44
CA ALA A 154 3.15 -21.10 -1.21
C ALA A 154 2.15 -21.94 -0.37
N ARG A 155 2.00 -23.22 -0.75
CA ARG A 155 1.27 -24.24 0.02
C ARG A 155 2.02 -24.45 1.35
N PRO A 156 1.33 -24.44 2.50
CA PRO A 156 1.99 -24.73 3.76
C PRO A 156 2.54 -26.16 3.71
N ILE A 157 3.84 -26.32 3.98
CA ILE A 157 4.44 -27.63 4.20
C ILE A 157 3.90 -28.10 5.55
N ARG A 158 3.06 -29.13 5.54
CA ARG A 158 2.67 -29.90 6.72
C ARG A 158 3.30 -31.27 6.61
#